data_AF-E2AMZ5-F1
#
_entry.id   AF-E2AMZ5-F1
#
_cell.length_a   1.000
_cell.length_b   1.000
_cell.length_c   1.000
_cell.angle_alpha   90.00
_cell.angle_beta   90.00
_cell.angle_gamma   90.00
#
_symmetry.space_group_name_H-M   'P 1'
#
loop_
_entity.id
_entity.type
_entity.pdbx_description
1 polymer ?
#
loop_
_entity_poly.entity_id
_entity_poly.type
_entity_poly.pdbx_seq_one_letter_code
_entity_poly.pdbx_strand_id
1 'polypeptide(L)'
;MALPILNGLLGTVNHCRKIPNREFFYWLTIIFNRVDQERVQSVGPDRACAEWLLRNGASVKWKSYSTYLKDYNSLPSEKNQYYIQAVDATDSGITHVGFPHFG
;
A
#
# COMPACT_ATOMS: atom_id res chain seq x y z
N MET A 1 9.59 -49.60 7.85
CA MET A 1 9.74 -48.67 8.99
C MET A 1 9.54 -47.27 8.46
N ALA A 2 8.30 -46.78 8.52
CA ALA A 2 7.87 -45.57 7.82
C ALA A 2 7.74 -44.38 8.79
N LEU A 3 8.41 -43.29 8.42
CA LEU A 3 8.04 -41.88 8.64
C LEU A 3 7.73 -41.38 10.07
N PRO A 4 8.68 -40.68 10.72
CA PRO A 4 8.35 -39.66 11.71
C PRO A 4 8.72 -38.23 11.28
N ILE A 5 8.93 -37.95 9.98
CA ILE A 5 9.43 -36.64 9.51
C ILE A 5 8.30 -35.67 9.11
N LEU A 6 7.05 -36.12 8.94
CA LEU A 6 5.99 -35.27 8.37
C LEU A 6 5.10 -34.50 9.35
N ASN A 7 5.29 -34.61 10.67
CA ASN A 7 4.40 -33.97 11.64
C ASN A 7 4.89 -32.60 12.16
N GLY A 8 6.12 -32.18 11.83
CA GLY A 8 6.69 -30.90 12.27
C GLY A 8 6.37 -29.70 11.36
N LEU A 9 5.89 -29.94 10.14
CA LEU A 9 5.68 -28.89 9.13
C LEU A 9 4.23 -28.40 8.99
N LEU A 10 3.26 -29.11 9.59
CA LEU A 10 1.85 -28.68 9.62
C LEU A 10 1.47 -27.83 10.84
N GLY A 11 2.37 -27.69 11.83
CA GLY A 11 2.11 -26.97 13.08
C GLY A 11 2.11 -25.45 12.99
N THR A 12 2.55 -24.86 11.87
CA THR A 12 2.69 -23.40 11.71
C THR A 12 1.72 -22.78 10.71
N VAL A 13 0.84 -23.56 10.08
CA VAL A 13 -0.12 -23.05 9.07
C VAL A 13 -1.49 -22.70 9.68
N ASN A 14 -1.73 -23.06 10.94
CA ASN A 14 -3.01 -22.81 11.62
C ASN A 14 -2.93 -21.65 12.60
N HIS A 15 -2.31 -20.53 12.22
CA HIS A 15 -2.81 -19.27 12.75
C HIS A 15 -4.18 -19.06 12.10
N CYS A 16 -5.23 -19.58 12.74
CA CYS A 16 -6.59 -19.13 12.50
C CYS A 16 -6.57 -17.62 12.67
N ARG A 17 -6.39 -16.88 11.57
CA ARG A 17 -6.71 -15.47 11.49
C ARG A 17 -8.21 -15.45 11.76
N LYS A 18 -8.61 -15.30 13.03
CA LYS A 18 -9.95 -14.85 13.35
C LYS A 18 -10.09 -13.55 12.58
N ILE A 19 -10.81 -13.58 11.46
CA ILE A 19 -11.18 -12.36 10.76
C ILE A 19 -11.92 -11.56 11.84
N PRO A 20 -11.40 -10.40 12.27
CA PRO A 20 -12.11 -9.61 13.26
C PRO A 20 -13.50 -9.32 12.68
N ASN A 21 -14.56 -9.48 13.49
CA ASN A 21 -15.96 -9.14 13.17
C ASN A 21 -16.11 -7.62 12.96
N ARG A 22 -15.44 -7.10 11.93
CA ARG A 22 -15.34 -5.70 11.55
C ARG A 22 -15.35 -5.62 10.04
N GLU A 23 -16.28 -6.34 9.42
CA GLU A 23 -16.46 -6.43 7.96
C GLU A 23 -16.45 -5.05 7.30
N PHE A 24 -17.10 -4.06 7.92
CA PHE A 24 -17.08 -2.68 7.44
C PHE A 24 -15.67 -2.07 7.39
N PHE A 25 -14.89 -2.17 8.48
CA PHE A 25 -13.54 -1.60 8.52
C PHE A 25 -12.55 -2.40 7.68
N TYR A 26 -12.75 -3.70 7.58
CA TYR A 26 -11.99 -4.53 6.65
C TYR A 26 -12.25 -4.09 5.21
N TRP A 27 -13.52 -4.01 4.79
CA TRP A 27 -13.91 -3.49 3.48
C TRP A 27 -13.33 -2.08 3.23
N LEU A 28 -13.44 -1.17 4.21
CA LEU A 28 -12.90 0.18 4.11
C LEU A 28 -11.39 0.16 3.88
N THR A 29 -10.66 -0.68 4.63
CA THR A 29 -9.20 -0.85 4.48
C THR A 29 -8.85 -1.34 3.08
N ILE A 30 -9.62 -2.30 2.55
CA ILE A 30 -9.43 -2.85 1.21
C ILE A 30 -9.69 -1.78 0.13
N ILE A 31 -10.79 -1.02 0.23
CA ILE A 31 -11.13 0.02 -0.74
C ILE A 31 -10.08 1.14 -0.76
N PHE A 32 -9.62 1.60 0.40
CA PHE A 32 -8.57 2.62 0.48
C PHE A 32 -7.21 2.15 -0.05
N ASN A 33 -6.97 0.85 -0.09
CA ASN A 33 -5.75 0.26 -0.62
C ASN A 33 -5.89 -0.33 -2.02
N ARG A 34 -7.09 -0.32 -2.61
CA ARG A 34 -7.28 -0.85 -3.96
C ARG A 34 -6.56 0.01 -4.99
N VAL A 35 -5.86 -0.67 -5.89
CA VAL A 35 -5.21 -0.06 -7.05
C VAL A 35 -6.26 0.26 -8.11
N ASP A 36 -6.29 1.51 -8.53
CA ASP A 36 -7.11 1.97 -9.65
C ASP A 36 -6.26 2.00 -10.93
N GLN A 37 -6.48 1.01 -11.80
CA GLN A 37 -5.70 0.85 -13.03
C GLN A 37 -6.01 1.94 -14.07
N GLU A 38 -7.24 2.46 -14.09
CA GLU A 38 -7.61 3.56 -14.97
C GLU A 38 -6.88 4.84 -14.53
N ARG A 39 -6.81 5.06 -13.21
CA ARG A 39 -6.05 6.17 -12.65
C ARG A 39 -4.57 6.04 -12.98
N VAL A 40 -3.95 4.87 -12.76
CA VAL A 40 -2.55 4.62 -13.12
C VAL A 40 -2.27 4.92 -14.59
N GLN A 41 -3.17 4.54 -15.51
CA GLN A 41 -3.01 4.83 -16.93
C GLN A 41 -3.15 6.33 -17.25
N SER A 42 -4.01 7.05 -16.54
CA SER A 42 -4.28 8.47 -16.79
C SER A 42 -3.19 9.42 -16.29
N VAL A 43 -2.61 9.15 -15.10
CA VAL A 43 -1.65 10.06 -14.44
C VAL A 43 -0.25 9.46 -14.30
N GLY A 44 -0.07 8.18 -14.62
CA GLY A 44 1.17 7.46 -14.46
C GLY A 44 1.32 6.76 -13.09
N PRO A 45 2.25 5.80 -12.99
CA PRO A 45 2.41 4.93 -11.83
C PRO A 45 2.87 5.69 -10.57
N ASP A 46 3.93 6.49 -10.66
CA ASP A 46 4.45 7.28 -9.52
C ASP A 46 3.40 8.23 -8.94
N ARG A 47 2.60 8.87 -9.81
CA ARG A 47 1.56 9.80 -9.37
C ARG A 47 0.43 9.06 -8.66
N ALA A 48 -0.08 7.99 -9.25
CA ALA A 48 -1.13 7.16 -8.64
C ALA A 48 -0.65 6.53 -7.31
N CYS A 49 0.62 6.13 -7.24
CA CYS A 49 1.24 5.63 -6.02
C CYS A 49 1.28 6.71 -4.93
N ALA A 50 1.72 7.94 -5.27
CA ALA A 50 1.75 9.03 -4.30
C ALA A 50 0.35 9.41 -3.80
N GLU A 51 -0.65 9.41 -4.69
CA GLU A 51 -2.05 9.63 -4.31
C GLU A 51 -2.54 8.57 -3.30
N TRP A 52 -2.22 7.29 -3.55
CA TRP A 52 -2.54 6.19 -2.64
C TRP A 52 -1.81 6.29 -1.30
N LEU A 53 -0.53 6.67 -1.29
CA LEU A 53 0.24 6.83 -0.07
C LEU A 53 -0.34 7.97 0.80
N LEU A 54 -0.53 9.15 0.21
CA LEU A 54 -1.03 10.32 0.91
C LEU A 54 -2.47 10.13 1.44
N ARG A 55 -3.37 9.51 0.67
CA ARG A 55 -4.75 9.23 1.13
C ARG A 55 -4.80 8.26 2.32
N ASN A 56 -3.77 7.43 2.48
CA ASN A 56 -3.63 6.48 3.60
C ASN A 56 -2.78 7.04 4.75
N GLY A 57 -2.42 8.34 4.72
CA GLY A 57 -1.67 9.00 5.77
C GLY A 57 -0.14 8.82 5.70
N ALA A 58 0.38 8.20 4.65
CA ALA A 58 1.83 8.16 4.41
C ALA A 58 2.34 9.48 3.82
N SER A 59 3.65 9.66 3.85
CA SER A 59 4.35 10.81 3.29
C SER A 59 5.30 10.37 2.17
N VAL A 60 5.44 11.22 1.14
CA VAL A 60 6.22 10.88 -0.06
C VAL A 60 7.28 11.95 -0.31
N LYS A 61 8.50 11.54 -0.64
CA LYS A 61 9.55 12.44 -1.10
C LYS A 61 9.82 12.23 -2.58
N TRP A 62 9.65 13.29 -3.35
CA TRP A 62 9.99 13.33 -4.77
C TRP A 62 11.50 13.47 -4.97
N LYS A 63 12.04 12.92 -6.06
CA LYS A 63 13.46 13.06 -6.42
C LYS A 63 13.91 14.51 -6.59
N SER A 64 13.02 15.39 -7.04
CA SER A 64 13.29 16.81 -7.29
C SER A 64 13.18 17.70 -6.05
N TYR A 65 12.68 17.16 -4.92
CA TYR A 65 12.41 17.94 -3.71
C TYR A 65 13.20 17.37 -2.53
N SER A 66 13.63 18.25 -1.63
CA SER A 66 14.34 17.84 -0.41
C SER A 66 13.38 17.37 0.70
N THR A 67 12.14 17.87 0.71
CA THR A 67 11.14 17.68 1.75
C THR A 67 10.13 16.58 1.42
N TYR A 68 9.56 15.98 2.47
CA TYR A 68 8.41 15.07 2.34
C TYR A 68 7.12 15.86 2.13
N LEU A 69 6.36 15.45 1.12
CA LEU A 69 4.98 15.85 0.92
C LEU A 69 4.09 15.00 1.83
N LYS A 70 3.27 15.66 2.64
CA LYS A 70 2.33 15.01 3.59
C LYS A 70 0.87 15.29 3.27
N ASP A 71 0.60 16.41 2.60
CA ASP A 71 -0.74 16.84 2.25
C ASP A 71 -1.08 16.40 0.83
N TYR A 72 -2.21 15.70 0.69
CA TYR A 72 -2.75 15.26 -0.60
C TYR A 72 -3.09 16.44 -1.51
N ASN A 73 -3.65 17.52 -0.96
CA ASN A 73 -4.07 18.67 -1.78
C ASN A 73 -2.88 19.49 -2.30
N SER A 74 -1.72 19.31 -1.69
CA SER A 74 -0.46 19.92 -2.11
C SER A 74 0.26 19.10 -3.20
N LEU A 75 -0.38 18.07 -3.73
CA LEU A 75 0.13 17.33 -4.88
C LEU A 75 0.28 18.25 -6.10
N PRO A 76 1.41 18.19 -6.83
CA PRO A 76 1.66 19.05 -7.97
C PRO A 76 0.70 18.74 -9.14
N SER A 77 0.65 19.59 -10.15
CA SER A 77 -0.21 19.37 -11.33
C SER A 77 0.12 18.05 -12.04
N GLU A 78 -0.92 17.34 -12.51
CA GLU A 78 -0.82 16.05 -13.21
C GLU A 78 0.00 16.11 -14.51
N LYS A 79 0.24 17.31 -15.07
CA LYS A 79 1.02 17.49 -16.30
C LYS A 79 2.52 17.23 -16.13
N ASN A 80 3.01 17.30 -14.89
CA ASN A 80 4.43 17.16 -14.60
C ASN A 80 4.72 15.73 -14.11
N GLN A 81 5.71 15.10 -14.73
CA GLN A 81 6.17 13.79 -14.29
C GLN A 81 7.12 13.94 -13.09
N TYR A 82 6.74 13.33 -11.97
CA TYR A 82 7.57 13.24 -10.77
C TYR A 82 7.86 11.79 -10.45
N TYR A 83 9.05 11.53 -9.90
CA TYR A 83 9.47 10.22 -9.47
C TYR A 83 9.60 10.17 -7.95
N ILE A 84 9.02 9.14 -7.33
CA ILE A 84 9.16 8.90 -5.91
C ILE A 84 10.60 8.47 -5.61
N GLN A 85 11.23 9.12 -4.64
CA GLN A 85 12.57 8.77 -4.17
C GLN A 85 12.52 8.03 -2.83
N ALA A 86 11.64 8.45 -1.93
CA ALA A 86 11.48 7.82 -0.62
C ALA A 86 10.03 7.92 -0.14
N VAL A 87 9.64 6.99 0.72
CA VAL A 87 8.33 6.91 1.35
C VAL A 87 8.51 6.78 2.84
N ASP A 88 7.74 7.55 3.60
CA ASP A 88 7.60 7.41 5.05
C ASP A 88 6.16 7.00 5.35
N ALA A 89 5.99 5.78 5.84
CA ALA A 89 4.69 5.15 6.09
C ALA A 89 4.36 5.07 7.59
N THR A 90 4.99 5.89 8.43
CA THR A 90 4.71 5.97 9.87
C THR A 90 3.24 6.29 10.13
N ASP A 91 2.58 5.51 10.99
CA ASP A 91 1.15 5.61 11.32
C ASP A 91 0.18 5.62 10.13
N SER A 92 0.57 4.98 9.02
CA SER A 92 -0.25 4.90 7.81
C SER A 92 -1.13 3.64 7.76
N GLY A 93 -2.27 3.76 7.06
CA GLY A 93 -3.23 2.66 6.83
C GLY A 93 -2.92 1.78 5.61
N ILE A 94 -1.67 1.79 5.11
CA ILE A 94 -1.32 1.05 3.89
C ILE A 94 -1.28 -0.46 4.15
N THR A 95 -1.72 -1.25 3.17
CA THR A 95 -1.75 -2.71 3.28
C THR A 95 -1.27 -3.40 2.00
N HIS A 96 -1.05 -4.72 2.09
CA HIS A 96 -0.61 -5.57 0.99
C HIS A 96 -1.40 -5.42 -0.33
N VAL A 97 -2.67 -5.02 -0.26
CA VAL A 97 -3.52 -4.79 -1.44
C VAL A 97 -3.05 -3.61 -2.28
N GLY A 98 -2.44 -2.60 -1.65
CA GLY A 98 -1.99 -1.38 -2.34
C GLY A 98 -0.54 -1.44 -2.81
N PHE A 99 0.28 -2.38 -2.32
CA PHE A 99 1.67 -2.50 -2.76
C PHE A 99 1.91 -2.72 -4.27
N PRO A 100 0.97 -3.25 -5.08
CA PRO A 100 1.16 -3.25 -6.53
C PRO A 100 1.28 -1.85 -7.15
N HIS A 101 1.00 -0.75 -6.42
CA HIS A 101 1.34 0.61 -6.86
C HIS A 101 2.85 0.87 -7.01
N PHE A 102 3.71 0.04 -6.39
CA PHE A 102 5.17 0.13 -6.52
C PHE A 102 5.72 -0.64 -7.72
N GLY A 103 4.89 -1.43 -8.41
CA GLY A 103 5.29 -2.33 -9.49
C GLY A 103 5.11 -1.77 -10.89
#